data_AF-A0A2A5SDM9-F1
#
_entry.id   AF-A0A2A5SDM9-F1
#
_cell.length_a   1.000
_cell.length_b   1.000
_cell.length_c   1.000
_cell.angle_alpha   90.00
_cell.angle_beta   90.00
_cell.angle_gamma   90.00
#
_symmetry.space_group_name_H-M   'P 1'
#
loop_
_entity.id
_entity.type
_entity.pdbx_description
1 polymer ?
#
loop_
_entity_poly.entity_id
_entity_poly.type
_entity_poly.pdbx_seq_one_letter_code
_entity_poly.pdbx_strand_id
1 'polypeptide(L)'
;MDDSNVPNLIAAPYLGFFQAEDEVYLKTRQTLLSKENPYYYEGKYARGIGSSHTPENYVWPIALAMEGMTTNDKSEKERILNHLVETDAGTHLMHEGFDVNNPQNYTREWFSWANMMFCELVMDYFDIQIEK
;
A
#
# COMPACT_ATOMS: atom_id res chain seq x y z
N MET A 1 4.49 -5.79 -13.87
CA MET A 1 3.86 -4.56 -13.37
C MET A 1 2.74 -4.93 -12.41
N ASP A 2 2.32 -4.00 -11.57
CA ASP A 2 1.12 -4.13 -10.73
C ASP A 2 0.38 -2.79 -10.66
N ASP A 3 -0.89 -2.81 -10.28
CA ASP A 3 -1.73 -1.63 -10.01
C ASP A 3 -2.09 -1.56 -8.53
N SER A 4 -2.40 -0.36 -8.04
CA SER A 4 -2.77 -0.14 -6.65
C SER A 4 -4.11 -0.73 -6.20
N ASN A 5 -5.06 -0.95 -7.12
CA ASN A 5 -6.37 -1.49 -6.78
C ASN A 5 -6.32 -3.00 -6.54
N VAL A 6 -6.97 -3.47 -5.47
CA VAL A 6 -7.14 -4.90 -5.20
C VAL A 6 -8.37 -5.43 -5.98
N PRO A 7 -8.33 -6.61 -6.64
CA PRO A 7 -7.26 -7.62 -6.62
C PRO A 7 -6.05 -7.26 -7.49
N ASN A 8 -4.85 -7.39 -6.91
CA ASN A 8 -3.56 -7.17 -7.54
C ASN A 8 -2.52 -8.21 -7.07
N LEU A 9 -1.33 -8.22 -7.68
CA LEU A 9 -0.32 -9.24 -7.40
C LEU A 9 0.28 -9.09 -5.99
N ILE A 10 0.47 -7.86 -5.51
CA ILE A 10 0.98 -7.62 -4.15
C ILE A 10 0.03 -8.21 -3.09
N ALA A 11 -1.29 -8.16 -3.31
CA ALA A 11 -2.33 -8.68 -2.41
C ALA A 11 -2.57 -10.19 -2.51
N ALA A 12 -1.80 -10.94 -3.32
CA ALA A 12 -2.08 -12.35 -3.52
C ALA A 12 -2.10 -13.20 -2.22
N PRO A 13 -1.20 -12.98 -1.23
CA PRO A 13 -1.31 -13.64 0.08
C PRO A 13 -2.47 -13.13 0.93
N TYR A 14 -2.78 -11.84 0.82
CA TYR A 14 -3.94 -11.26 1.51
C TYR A 14 -5.23 -11.99 1.07
N LEU A 15 -5.38 -12.24 -0.23
CA LEU A 15 -6.52 -12.95 -0.84
C LEU A 15 -6.47 -14.48 -0.74
N GLY A 16 -5.44 -15.05 -0.12
CA GLY A 16 -5.32 -16.51 0.08
C GLY A 16 -4.84 -17.32 -1.14
N PHE A 17 -4.31 -16.68 -2.18
CA PHE A 17 -3.77 -17.38 -3.35
C PHE A 17 -2.37 -17.97 -3.10
N PHE A 18 -1.58 -17.31 -2.26
CA PHE A 18 -0.23 -17.72 -1.88
C PHE A 18 -0.01 -17.58 -0.38
N GLN A 19 0.98 -18.28 0.16
CA GLN A 19 1.53 -17.94 1.47
C GLN A 19 2.48 -16.74 1.31
N ALA A 20 2.67 -15.94 2.37
CA ALA A 20 3.52 -14.75 2.31
C ALA A 20 5.01 -15.11 2.06
N GLU A 21 5.41 -16.34 2.39
CA GLU A 21 6.78 -16.86 2.21
C GLU A 21 6.97 -17.61 0.88
N ASP A 22 5.94 -17.69 0.03
CA ASP A 22 6.06 -18.37 -1.26
C ASP A 22 7.18 -17.74 -2.11
N GLU A 23 8.08 -18.56 -2.64
CA GLU A 23 9.28 -18.07 -3.34
C GLU A 23 8.94 -17.31 -4.63
N VAL A 24 7.88 -17.72 -5.34
CA VAL A 24 7.42 -17.04 -6.56
C VAL A 24 6.77 -15.71 -6.19
N TYR A 25 5.97 -15.68 -5.13
CA TYR A 25 5.40 -14.45 -4.60
C TYR A 25 6.50 -13.47 -4.16
N LEU A 26 7.50 -13.91 -3.39
CA LEU A 26 8.56 -13.03 -2.90
C LEU A 26 9.40 -12.42 -4.03
N LYS A 27 9.73 -13.21 -5.07
CA LYS A 27 10.41 -12.68 -6.27
C LYS A 27 9.52 -11.67 -7.01
N THR A 28 8.22 -11.97 -7.10
CA THR A 28 7.24 -11.07 -7.70
C THR A 28 7.17 -9.75 -6.90
N ARG A 29 6.96 -9.82 -5.58
CA ARG A 29 6.94 -8.67 -4.66
C ARG A 29 8.17 -7.77 -4.84
N GLN A 30 9.36 -8.35 -4.96
CA GLN A 30 10.60 -7.60 -5.21
C GLN A 30 10.55 -6.82 -6.53
N THR A 31 10.09 -7.44 -7.62
CA THR A 31 9.89 -6.76 -8.90
C THR A 31 8.84 -5.65 -8.80
N LEU A 32 7.72 -5.88 -8.11
CA LEU A 32 6.63 -4.92 -7.99
C LEU A 32 6.98 -3.67 -7.17
N LEU A 33 7.81 -3.84 -6.13
CA LEU A 33 8.32 -2.79 -5.26
C LEU A 33 9.69 -2.26 -5.74
N SER A 34 9.86 -2.17 -7.06
CA SER A 34 11.08 -1.68 -7.70
C SER A 34 10.75 -0.90 -8.97
N LYS A 35 11.75 -0.20 -9.51
CA LYS A 35 11.64 0.55 -10.78
C LYS A 35 11.38 -0.32 -12.02
N GLU A 36 11.41 -1.65 -11.88
CA GLU A 36 10.94 -2.56 -12.93
C GLU A 36 9.42 -2.49 -13.12
N ASN A 37 8.68 -2.14 -12.06
CA ASN A 37 7.26 -1.81 -12.16
C ASN A 37 7.09 -0.36 -12.65
N PRO A 38 6.47 -0.11 -13.83
CA PRO A 38 6.29 1.24 -14.36
C PRO A 38 5.39 2.14 -13.50
N TYR A 39 4.61 1.56 -12.58
CA TYR A 39 3.78 2.29 -11.62
C TYR A 39 4.42 2.40 -10.24
N TYR A 40 5.66 1.95 -10.07
CA TYR A 40 6.37 2.14 -8.82
C TYR A 40 7.07 3.50 -8.83
N TYR A 41 6.66 4.37 -7.91
CA TYR A 41 7.17 5.73 -7.77
C TYR A 41 7.95 5.88 -6.47
N GLU A 42 8.99 6.68 -6.49
CA GLU A 42 9.81 7.03 -5.31
C GLU A 42 10.06 8.53 -5.30
N GLY A 43 9.75 9.17 -4.19
CA GLY A 43 9.94 10.60 -4.00
C GLY A 43 10.42 10.93 -2.59
N LYS A 44 10.35 12.21 -2.25
CA LYS A 44 10.83 12.72 -0.96
C LYS A 44 10.08 12.16 0.23
N TYR A 45 8.76 12.03 0.11
CA TYR A 45 7.88 11.67 1.22
C TYR A 45 7.45 10.23 1.19
N ALA A 46 7.42 9.58 0.03
CA ALA A 46 6.94 8.21 -0.10
C ALA A 46 7.55 7.44 -1.25
N ARG A 47 7.35 6.13 -1.19
CA ARG A 47 7.54 5.22 -2.31
C ARG A 47 6.45 4.16 -2.29
N GLY A 48 6.05 3.69 -3.45
CA GLY A 48 4.97 2.71 -3.53
C GLY A 48 4.45 2.55 -4.95
N ILE A 49 3.37 1.78 -5.05
CA ILE A 49 2.69 1.51 -6.31
C ILE A 49 1.62 2.58 -6.51
N GLY A 50 1.53 3.10 -7.73
CA GLY A 50 0.49 4.00 -8.20
C GLY A 50 -0.51 3.30 -9.13
N SER A 51 -1.12 4.07 -10.02
CA SER A 51 -2.08 3.55 -10.99
C SER A 51 -2.13 4.44 -12.23
N SER A 52 -2.47 3.86 -13.38
CA SER A 52 -2.85 4.63 -14.58
C SER A 52 -4.11 5.48 -14.39
N HIS A 53 -4.89 5.20 -13.34
CA HIS A 53 -6.10 5.95 -13.00
C HIS A 53 -5.80 7.30 -12.33
N THR A 54 -4.62 7.46 -11.75
CA THR A 54 -4.18 8.68 -11.05
C THR A 54 -3.00 9.34 -11.78
N PRO A 55 -2.68 10.61 -11.49
CA PRO A 55 -1.51 11.26 -12.06
C PRO A 55 -0.21 10.49 -11.78
N GLU A 56 0.79 10.70 -12.64
CA GLU A 56 2.15 10.19 -12.41
C GLU A 56 2.68 10.65 -11.05
N ASN A 57 3.51 9.82 -10.40
CA ASN A 57 4.06 10.03 -9.06
C ASN A 57 3.06 9.94 -7.91
N TYR A 58 1.80 9.58 -8.16
CA TYR A 58 0.84 9.35 -7.09
C TYR A 58 0.87 7.89 -6.65
N VAL A 59 1.11 7.65 -5.37
CA VAL A 59 1.05 6.32 -4.75
C VAL A 59 -0.20 6.19 -3.90
N TRP A 60 -0.73 4.98 -3.78
CA TRP A 60 -2.02 4.75 -3.16
C TRP A 60 -1.87 4.17 -1.74
N PRO A 61 -2.59 4.72 -0.74
CA PRO A 61 -2.67 4.14 0.60
C PRO A 61 -3.10 2.67 0.62
N ILE A 62 -3.97 2.24 -0.31
CA ILE A 62 -4.40 0.83 -0.42
C ILE A 62 -3.20 -0.09 -0.72
N ALA A 63 -2.34 0.30 -1.67
CA ALA A 63 -1.19 -0.52 -2.05
C ALA A 63 -0.14 -0.60 -0.92
N LEU A 64 0.07 0.50 -0.21
CA LEU A 64 0.90 0.54 1.00
C LEU A 64 0.34 -0.36 2.10
N ALA A 65 -0.97 -0.30 2.35
CA ALA A 65 -1.62 -1.18 3.32
C ALA A 65 -1.46 -2.66 2.93
N MET A 66 -1.57 -2.99 1.64
CA MET A 66 -1.31 -4.33 1.12
C MET A 66 0.15 -4.75 1.28
N GLU A 67 1.12 -3.86 1.05
CA GLU A 67 2.54 -4.11 1.34
C GLU A 67 2.72 -4.57 2.79
N GLY A 68 2.06 -3.89 3.73
CA GLY A 68 2.12 -4.23 5.17
C GLY A 68 1.38 -5.52 5.53
N MET A 69 0.18 -5.75 5.00
CA MET A 69 -0.61 -6.95 5.31
C MET A 69 -0.06 -8.23 4.68
N THR A 70 0.91 -8.13 3.76
CA THR A 70 1.50 -9.28 3.05
C THR A 70 2.96 -9.53 3.40
N THR A 71 3.42 -8.95 4.52
CA THR A 71 4.69 -9.28 5.19
C THR A 71 4.41 -9.84 6.59
N ASN A 72 5.33 -10.64 7.13
CA ASN A 72 5.32 -11.04 8.54
C ASN A 72 6.19 -10.15 9.43
N ASP A 73 6.93 -9.20 8.84
CA ASP A 73 7.80 -8.32 9.59
C ASP A 73 6.97 -7.20 10.25
N LYS A 74 6.80 -7.26 11.58
CA LYS A 74 6.10 -6.22 12.34
C LYS A 74 6.76 -4.85 12.21
N SER A 75 8.08 -4.77 12.06
CA SER A 75 8.77 -3.49 11.89
C SER A 75 8.46 -2.85 10.54
N GLU A 76 8.24 -3.66 9.50
CA GLU A 76 7.79 -3.20 8.18
C GLU A 76 6.35 -2.68 8.25
N LYS A 77 5.45 -3.40 8.93
CA LYS A 77 4.07 -2.95 9.19
C LYS A 77 4.03 -1.61 9.93
N GLU A 78 4.79 -1.48 11.01
CA GLU A 78 4.89 -0.23 11.79
C GLU A 78 5.39 0.93 10.92
N ARG A 79 6.45 0.71 10.13
CA ARG A 79 6.97 1.72 9.21
C ARG A 79 5.89 2.19 8.24
N ILE A 80 5.11 1.27 7.67
CA ILE A 80 4.03 1.60 6.72
C ILE A 80 2.89 2.35 7.41
N LEU A 81 2.48 1.94 8.61
CA LEU A 81 1.46 2.65 9.39
C LEU A 81 1.88 4.09 9.70
N ASN A 82 3.11 4.28 10.17
CA ASN A 82 3.66 5.62 10.41
C ASN A 82 3.71 6.44 9.13
N HIS A 83 4.09 5.82 8.02
CA HIS A 83 4.10 6.49 6.72
C HIS A 83 2.72 6.98 6.29
N LEU A 84 1.71 6.12 6.39
CA LEU A 84 0.33 6.43 6.01
C LEU A 84 -0.21 7.65 6.77
N VAL A 85 0.07 7.74 8.08
CA VAL A 85 -0.37 8.89 8.89
C VAL A 85 0.49 10.14 8.69
N GLU A 86 1.77 10.01 8.31
CA GLU A 86 2.64 11.15 7.98
C GLU A 86 2.31 11.77 6.61
N THR A 87 1.64 11.03 5.73
CA THR A 87 1.28 11.47 4.37
C THR A 87 -0.21 11.74 4.17
N ASP A 88 -0.98 11.91 5.25
CA ASP A 88 -2.44 12.14 5.22
C ASP A 88 -2.84 13.60 4.93
N ALA A 89 -1.88 14.48 4.58
CA ALA A 89 -2.09 15.91 4.39
C ALA A 89 -2.73 16.67 5.58
N GLY A 90 -2.75 16.06 6.78
CA GLY A 90 -3.43 16.60 7.95
C GLY A 90 -4.95 16.40 7.95
N THR A 91 -5.49 15.56 7.07
CA THR A 91 -6.94 15.28 6.98
C THR A 91 -7.40 14.20 7.94
N HIS A 92 -6.46 13.39 8.47
CA HIS A 92 -6.74 12.21 9.30
C HIS A 92 -7.58 11.14 8.58
N LEU A 93 -7.47 11.09 7.25
CA LEU A 93 -8.12 10.14 6.37
C LEU A 93 -7.12 9.61 5.34
N MET A 94 -7.43 8.44 4.78
CA MET A 94 -6.69 7.89 3.66
C MET A 94 -7.33 8.35 2.34
N HIS A 95 -6.49 8.93 1.49
CA HIS A 95 -6.84 9.36 0.14
C HIS A 95 -6.79 8.20 -0.86
N GLU A 96 -7.21 8.43 -2.10
CA GLU A 96 -7.02 7.45 -3.18
C GLU A 96 -5.56 7.34 -3.59
N GLY A 97 -4.92 8.46 -3.91
CA GLY A 97 -3.50 8.54 -4.11
C GLY A 97 -2.96 9.90 -3.70
N PHE A 98 -1.67 9.97 -3.40
CA PHE A 98 -0.98 11.22 -3.07
C PHE A 98 0.40 11.28 -3.74
N ASP A 99 0.84 12.48 -4.10
CA ASP A 99 2.12 12.73 -4.76
C ASP A 99 3.28 12.40 -3.81
N VAL A 100 4.20 11.51 -4.25
CA VAL A 100 5.38 11.10 -3.46
C VAL A 100 6.33 12.25 -3.09
N ASN A 101 6.23 13.41 -3.77
CA ASN A 101 7.02 14.60 -3.48
C ASN A 101 6.24 15.69 -2.74
N ASN A 102 4.92 15.57 -2.64
CA ASN A 102 4.08 16.52 -1.91
C ASN A 102 2.72 15.89 -1.51
N PRO A 103 2.59 15.29 -0.31
CA PRO A 103 1.36 14.64 0.13
C PRO A 103 0.12 15.56 0.20
N GLN A 104 0.32 16.89 0.22
CA GLN A 104 -0.77 17.87 0.12
C GLN A 104 -1.48 17.83 -1.24
N ASN A 105 -0.85 17.23 -2.25
CA ASN A 105 -1.45 16.92 -3.53
C ASN A 105 -1.98 15.48 -3.48
N TYR A 106 -3.30 15.34 -3.33
CA TYR A 106 -3.96 14.03 -3.26
C TYR A 106 -5.26 14.00 -4.06
N THR A 107 -5.76 12.79 -4.33
CA THR A 107 -7.05 12.54 -4.96
C THR A 107 -8.03 11.91 -3.98
N ARG A 108 -9.33 12.25 -4.12
CA ARG A 108 -10.45 11.76 -3.28
C ARG A 108 -10.25 11.98 -1.79
N GLU A 109 -10.66 13.15 -1.32
CA GLU A 109 -10.73 13.54 0.10
C GLU A 109 -11.36 12.45 0.99
N TRP A 110 -12.48 11.89 0.54
CA TRP A 110 -13.22 10.86 1.26
C TRP A 110 -13.23 9.56 0.47
N PHE A 111 -12.38 8.62 0.88
CA PHE A 111 -12.33 7.30 0.28
C PHE A 111 -12.42 6.21 1.34
N SER A 112 -13.66 5.80 1.62
CA SER A 112 -13.95 4.81 2.67
C SER A 112 -13.18 3.50 2.51
N TRP A 113 -12.92 3.06 1.28
CA TRP A 113 -12.16 1.82 1.07
C TRP A 113 -10.71 1.96 1.55
N ALA A 114 -10.00 3.02 1.13
CA ALA A 114 -8.65 3.29 1.61
C ALA A 114 -8.60 3.44 3.14
N ASN A 115 -9.59 4.11 3.74
CA ASN A 115 -9.72 4.21 5.19
C ASN A 115 -9.79 2.83 5.86
N MET A 116 -10.60 1.91 5.31
CA MET A 116 -10.73 0.58 5.88
C MET A 116 -9.49 -0.29 5.67
N MET A 117 -8.76 -0.13 4.56
CA MET A 117 -7.49 -0.84 4.36
C MET A 117 -6.43 -0.42 5.39
N PHE A 118 -6.39 0.86 5.77
CA PHE A 118 -5.56 1.32 6.89
C PHE A 118 -6.00 0.66 8.21
N CYS A 119 -7.30 0.64 8.51
CA CYS A 119 -7.83 -0.02 9.72
C CYS A 119 -7.46 -1.51 9.77
N GLU A 120 -7.56 -2.23 8.65
CA GLU A 120 -7.19 -3.64 8.58
C GLU A 120 -5.69 -3.85 8.85
N LEU A 121 -4.81 -3.00 8.29
CA LEU A 121 -3.38 -3.06 8.62
C LEU A 121 -3.10 -2.78 10.10
N VAL A 122 -3.82 -1.83 10.72
CA VAL A 122 -3.71 -1.56 12.16
C VAL A 122 -4.12 -2.80 12.96
N MET A 123 -5.26 -3.42 12.63
CA MET A 123 -5.73 -4.62 13.29
C MET A 123 -4.73 -5.77 13.16
N ASP A 124 -4.21 -6.01 11.96
CA ASP A 124 -3.23 -7.04 11.67
C ASP A 124 -1.90 -6.81 12.42
N TYR A 125 -1.43 -5.56 12.55
CA TYR A 125 -0.26 -5.24 13.38
C TYR A 125 -0.43 -5.64 14.85
N PHE A 126 -1.67 -5.53 15.37
CA PHE A 126 -2.04 -5.94 16.73
C PHE A 126 -2.53 -7.39 16.83
N ASP A 127 -2.24 -8.23 15.82
CA ASP A 127 -2.60 -9.66 15.78
C ASP A 127 -4.12 -9.91 15.83
N ILE A 128 -4.92 -8.94 15.37
CA ILE A 128 -6.38 -9.06 15.23
C ILE A 128 -6.67 -9.31 13.75
N GLN A 129 -6.79 -10.58 13.37
CA GLN A 129 -7.00 -10.96 11.97
C GLN A 129 -8.47 -11.30 11.69
N ILE A 130 -8.93 -10.91 10.51
CA ILE A 130 -10.21 -11.34 9.97
C ILE A 130 -10.01 -12.76 9.42
N GLU A 131 -10.85 -13.71 9.85
CA GLU A 131 -10.83 -15.06 9.28
C GLU A 131 -11.10 -14.99 7.77
N LYS A 132 -10.21 -15.61 6.98
CA LYS A 132 -10.25 -15.64 5.52
C LYS A 132 -11.00 -16.86 4.99
#